data_AF-A0A927ASI5-F1
#
_entry.id   AF-A0A927ASI5-F1
#
_cell.length_a   1.000
_cell.length_b   1.000
_cell.length_c   1.000
_cell.angle_alpha   90.00
_cell.angle_beta   90.00
_cell.angle_gamma   90.00
#
_symmetry.space_group_name_H-M   'P 1'
#
loop_
_entity.id
_entity.type
_entity.pdbx_description
1 polymer ?
#
loop_
_entity_poly.entity_id
_entity_poly.type
_entity_poly.pdbx_seq_one_letter_code
_entity_poly.pdbx_strand_id
1 'polypeptide(L)'
;MKPLYNLLLALLLSTPLLAQTNYVATAPASATPGTKNVLVGIQAGNATMTGDSNTFVGFQAGQANTTGEGNIFVGIGTGRSNIGGSFNTFLGNNAGQKNTSGKNNAFIGSGAGLNNKTGEGNAFIGNNAGLNNTTASFNLFIGNDAGKTNTTGKNNAFIGSGAGFSNTTGEGNAFVGNDAGFSNLGGVFNAFVGRRAGRANTSGNANTFIGNDAGQSNQTGSDNSFVGSGAGLNNIVGKKNTYFGNDAGFNSNGDNNSFFGIQAGSTNTTGSNNTMLGFNSQPTSGTLQNAVAIGANATVARSHAIVLGDPTNTSVAVGIGTDSPQFPLDVRGIINLRNNGRIKFAHLSNPLFQGTTDQFLTVNEQGETVLARHRLRIDNVNQWSDKVFSPTYHLLSLGDVERYVGVHGHLPNVPSAQDVVKQGVDLVRMNATLLEKVEELTLYSIQQQKRIDQLEQLVKQLLEKK
;
A
#
# COMPACT_ATOMS: atom_id res chain seq x y z
N MET A 1 -25.22 -2.10 -100.99
CA MET A 1 -24.02 -1.88 -100.15
C MET A 1 -24.22 -0.93 -98.96
N LYS A 2 -25.16 0.04 -98.98
CA LYS A 2 -25.49 0.89 -97.82
C LYS A 2 -26.04 0.19 -96.55
N PRO A 3 -26.78 -0.94 -96.59
CA PRO A 3 -27.29 -1.54 -95.35
C PRO A 3 -26.23 -2.34 -94.58
N LEU A 4 -25.16 -2.80 -95.25
CA LEU A 4 -24.05 -3.52 -94.60
C LEU A 4 -23.13 -2.56 -93.82
N TYR A 5 -22.99 -1.32 -94.30
CA TYR A 5 -22.18 -0.28 -93.65
C TYR A 5 -22.81 0.18 -92.32
N ASN A 6 -24.14 0.34 -92.27
CA ASN A 6 -24.84 0.73 -91.04
C ASN A 6 -24.86 -0.40 -90.00
N LEU A 7 -24.90 -1.66 -90.43
CA LEU A 7 -24.82 -2.81 -89.52
C LEU A 7 -23.39 -2.98 -88.95
N LEU A 8 -22.35 -2.77 -89.76
CA LEU A 8 -20.97 -2.75 -89.27
C LEU A 8 -20.68 -1.56 -88.35
N LEU A 9 -21.25 -0.38 -88.62
CA LEU A 9 -21.08 0.81 -87.78
C LEU A 9 -21.77 0.66 -86.41
N ALA A 10 -22.90 -0.06 -86.35
CA ALA A 10 -23.60 -0.38 -85.10
C ALA A 10 -22.88 -1.47 -84.26
N LEU A 11 -22.21 -2.43 -84.91
CA LEU A 11 -21.40 -3.45 -84.21
C LEU A 11 -20.03 -2.92 -83.74
N LEU A 12 -19.48 -1.88 -84.37
CA LEU A 12 -18.25 -1.22 -83.93
C LEU A 12 -18.47 -0.25 -82.75
N LEU A 13 -19.71 0.20 -82.51
CA LEU A 13 -20.09 1.07 -81.39
C LEU A 13 -20.59 0.33 -80.14
N SER A 14 -20.67 -1.01 -80.17
CA SER A 14 -21.19 -1.82 -79.05
C SER A 14 -20.12 -2.61 -78.30
N THR A 15 -18.84 -2.28 -78.46
CA THR A 15 -17.87 -2.66 -77.44
C THR A 15 -17.95 -1.61 -76.34
N PRO A 16 -18.21 -1.97 -75.07
CA PRO A 16 -17.91 -1.04 -74.01
C PRO A 16 -16.40 -0.87 -74.07
N LEU A 17 -15.93 0.26 -74.59
CA LEU A 17 -14.62 0.76 -74.19
C LEU A 17 -14.71 0.78 -72.66
N LEU A 18 -14.01 -0.14 -72.01
CA LEU A 18 -13.60 0.01 -70.63
C LEU A 18 -12.65 1.20 -70.63
N ALA A 19 -13.21 2.41 -70.79
CA ALA A 19 -12.51 3.64 -70.60
C ALA A 19 -11.95 3.55 -69.20
N GLN A 20 -10.63 3.63 -69.07
CA GLN A 20 -9.97 3.81 -67.79
C GLN A 20 -10.71 4.94 -67.07
N THR A 21 -11.44 4.61 -66.01
CA THR A 21 -12.25 5.53 -65.20
C THR A 21 -11.41 6.44 -64.30
N ASN A 22 -10.14 6.63 -64.66
CA ASN A 22 -9.22 7.53 -63.98
C ASN A 22 -9.47 8.96 -64.47
N TYR A 23 -10.61 9.51 -64.05
CA TYR A 23 -10.87 10.95 -64.11
C TYR A 23 -10.00 11.64 -63.05
N VAL A 24 -9.07 12.49 -63.50
CA VAL A 24 -8.35 13.46 -62.67
C VAL A 24 -9.07 14.79 -62.89
N ALA A 25 -10.01 15.14 -62.01
CA ALA A 25 -10.62 16.47 -62.01
C ALA A 25 -9.69 17.43 -61.30
N THR A 26 -9.31 18.52 -61.95
CA THR A 26 -8.59 19.61 -61.29
C THR A 26 -9.53 20.69 -60.74
N ALA A 27 -10.85 20.62 -60.99
CA ALA A 27 -11.83 21.48 -60.35
C ALA A 27 -13.27 20.91 -60.40
N PRO A 28 -14.08 21.05 -59.34
CA PRO A 28 -15.53 20.80 -59.35
C PRO A 28 -16.26 21.87 -60.18
N ALA A 29 -17.38 21.50 -60.82
CA ALA A 29 -18.19 22.41 -61.65
C ALA A 29 -19.09 23.35 -60.81
N SER A 30 -18.46 24.24 -60.03
CA SER A 30 -19.13 25.28 -59.23
C SER A 30 -18.96 26.66 -59.88
N ALA A 31 -19.88 27.60 -59.61
CA ALA A 31 -19.74 29.00 -60.02
C ALA A 31 -18.59 29.72 -59.27
N THR A 32 -18.21 29.20 -58.09
CA THR A 32 -17.06 29.62 -57.29
C THR A 32 -16.31 28.38 -56.79
N PRO A 33 -15.61 27.65 -57.68
CA PRO A 33 -14.97 26.39 -57.32
C PRO A 33 -13.77 26.62 -56.41
N GLY A 34 -13.62 25.77 -55.39
CA GLY A 34 -12.46 25.80 -54.51
C GLY A 34 -11.15 25.54 -55.27
N THR A 35 -10.07 26.15 -54.81
CA THR A 35 -8.77 26.15 -55.47
C THR A 35 -7.81 25.11 -54.87
N LYS A 36 -6.80 24.69 -55.64
CA LYS A 36 -5.70 23.79 -55.21
C LYS A 36 -6.16 22.40 -54.77
N ASN A 37 -7.22 21.89 -55.38
CA ASN A 37 -7.76 20.56 -55.10
C ASN A 37 -7.18 19.50 -56.06
N VAL A 38 -6.96 18.28 -55.55
CA VAL A 38 -6.62 17.08 -56.34
C VAL A 38 -7.75 16.07 -56.20
N LEU A 39 -8.51 15.79 -57.26
CA LEU A 39 -9.65 14.88 -57.23
C LEU A 39 -9.46 13.74 -58.24
N VAL A 40 -9.27 12.52 -57.74
CA VAL A 40 -8.98 11.34 -58.56
C VAL A 40 -9.92 10.20 -58.22
N GLY A 41 -10.73 9.79 -59.19
CA GLY A 41 -11.68 8.67 -59.05
C GLY A 41 -13.13 9.07 -59.20
N ILE A 42 -13.99 8.07 -59.45
CA ILE A 42 -15.42 8.29 -59.66
C ILE A 42 -16.07 8.84 -58.38
N GLN A 43 -16.80 9.95 -58.50
CA GLN A 43 -17.45 10.65 -57.39
C GLN A 43 -16.48 11.15 -56.30
N ALA A 44 -15.20 11.38 -56.64
CA ALA A 44 -14.29 12.08 -55.75
C ALA A 44 -14.63 13.58 -55.71
N GLY A 45 -14.90 14.12 -54.51
CA GLY A 45 -15.37 15.49 -54.30
C GLY A 45 -16.83 15.75 -54.70
N ASN A 46 -17.33 16.94 -54.38
CA ASN A 46 -18.68 17.41 -54.73
C ASN A 46 -18.60 18.42 -55.90
N ALA A 47 -19.54 18.35 -56.84
CA ALA A 47 -19.63 19.28 -57.97
C ALA A 47 -19.82 20.75 -57.54
N THR A 48 -20.40 21.01 -56.36
CA THR A 48 -20.60 22.37 -55.83
C THR A 48 -19.57 22.76 -54.76
N MET A 49 -18.46 22.04 -54.64
CA MET A 49 -17.45 22.27 -53.60
C MET A 49 -16.75 23.63 -53.76
N THR A 50 -16.72 24.39 -52.67
CA THR A 50 -16.06 25.70 -52.50
C THR A 50 -14.82 25.63 -51.61
N GLY A 51 -14.57 24.49 -50.95
CA GLY A 51 -13.41 24.30 -50.07
C GLY A 51 -12.09 24.13 -50.83
N ASP A 52 -11.01 24.65 -50.23
CA ASP A 52 -9.69 24.73 -50.84
C ASP A 52 -8.72 23.64 -50.36
N SER A 53 -7.67 23.39 -51.15
CA SER A 53 -6.48 22.62 -50.75
C SER A 53 -6.75 21.17 -50.29
N ASN A 54 -7.72 20.49 -50.90
CA ASN A 54 -8.06 19.11 -50.60
C ASN A 54 -7.39 18.11 -51.58
N THR A 55 -7.03 16.91 -51.09
CA THR A 55 -6.57 15.78 -51.90
C THR A 55 -7.50 14.58 -51.72
N PHE A 56 -8.35 14.29 -52.71
CA PHE A 56 -9.27 13.16 -52.70
C PHE A 56 -8.89 12.13 -53.77
N VAL A 57 -8.60 10.91 -53.36
CA VAL A 57 -8.19 9.80 -54.24
C VAL A 57 -8.96 8.53 -53.89
N GLY A 58 -9.85 8.10 -54.78
CA GLY A 58 -10.63 6.88 -54.64
C GLY A 58 -12.12 7.07 -54.95
N PHE A 59 -12.83 5.95 -55.13
CA PHE A 59 -14.28 5.96 -55.32
C PHE A 59 -15.00 6.62 -54.14
N GLN A 60 -15.79 7.65 -54.41
CA GLN A 60 -16.57 8.41 -53.42
C GLN A 60 -15.75 9.12 -52.32
N ALA A 61 -14.45 9.35 -52.52
CA ALA A 61 -13.62 10.09 -51.57
C ALA A 61 -14.11 11.54 -51.46
N GLY A 62 -14.51 11.98 -50.25
CA GLY A 62 -14.96 13.36 -50.01
C GLY A 62 -16.23 13.78 -50.76
N GLN A 63 -17.07 12.84 -51.20
CA GLN A 63 -18.23 13.10 -52.08
C GLN A 63 -19.17 14.21 -51.62
N ALA A 64 -19.43 14.33 -50.31
CA ALA A 64 -20.35 15.32 -49.76
C ALA A 64 -19.71 16.69 -49.47
N ASN A 65 -18.40 16.87 -49.71
CA ASN A 65 -17.67 18.05 -49.22
C ASN A 65 -18.10 19.32 -49.95
N THR A 66 -18.70 20.26 -49.23
CA THR A 66 -19.15 21.55 -49.76
C THR A 66 -18.21 22.69 -49.40
N THR A 67 -17.78 22.79 -48.14
CA THR A 67 -16.97 23.91 -47.62
C THR A 67 -15.70 23.48 -46.87
N GLY A 68 -15.47 22.18 -46.69
CA GLY A 68 -14.32 21.65 -45.98
C GLY A 68 -13.02 21.85 -46.75
N GLU A 69 -11.98 22.29 -46.05
CA GLU A 69 -10.68 22.65 -46.62
C GLU A 69 -9.52 21.84 -46.01
N GLY A 70 -8.41 21.73 -46.74
CA GLY A 70 -7.17 21.15 -46.24
C GLY A 70 -7.26 19.66 -45.88
N ASN A 71 -8.17 18.91 -46.51
CA ASN A 71 -8.37 17.49 -46.20
C ASN A 71 -7.60 16.56 -47.16
N ILE A 72 -7.08 15.44 -46.66
CA ILE A 72 -6.46 14.38 -47.44
C ILE A 72 -7.29 13.11 -47.27
N PHE A 73 -8.04 12.71 -48.29
CA PHE A 73 -8.88 11.49 -48.28
C PHE A 73 -8.41 10.51 -49.35
N VAL A 74 -7.85 9.38 -48.94
CA VAL A 74 -7.25 8.38 -49.85
C VAL A 74 -7.78 6.99 -49.54
N GLY A 75 -8.55 6.44 -50.48
CA GLY A 75 -9.21 5.14 -50.36
C GLY A 75 -10.71 5.23 -50.64
N ILE A 76 -11.32 4.06 -50.88
CA ILE A 76 -12.75 3.95 -51.20
C ILE A 76 -13.59 4.46 -50.02
N GLY A 77 -14.51 5.38 -50.28
CA GLY A 77 -15.48 5.90 -49.32
C GLY A 77 -14.88 6.73 -48.18
N THR A 78 -13.61 7.16 -48.30
CA THR A 78 -12.95 8.00 -47.29
C THR A 78 -13.62 9.37 -47.18
N GLY A 79 -13.95 9.78 -45.95
CA GLY A 79 -14.59 11.07 -45.70
C GLY A 79 -15.87 11.34 -46.51
N ARG A 80 -16.57 10.29 -46.98
CA ARG A 80 -17.67 10.40 -47.95
C ARG A 80 -18.74 11.41 -47.54
N SER A 81 -19.08 11.45 -46.25
CA SER A 81 -20.10 12.34 -45.69
C SER A 81 -19.57 13.69 -45.21
N ASN A 82 -18.27 14.01 -45.42
CA ASN A 82 -17.70 15.27 -44.94
C ASN A 82 -18.38 16.43 -45.66
N ILE A 83 -19.02 17.35 -44.93
CA ILE A 83 -19.70 18.53 -45.49
C ILE A 83 -18.77 19.75 -45.34
N GLY A 84 -18.35 20.02 -44.11
CA GLY A 84 -17.56 21.20 -43.75
C GLY A 84 -16.42 20.92 -42.76
N GLY A 85 -16.05 19.66 -42.56
CA GLY A 85 -14.87 19.29 -41.78
C GLY A 85 -13.59 19.66 -42.51
N SER A 86 -12.61 20.17 -41.78
CA SER A 86 -11.36 20.69 -42.33
C SER A 86 -10.14 20.09 -41.63
N PHE A 87 -9.00 20.10 -42.32
CA PHE A 87 -7.70 19.65 -41.83
C PHE A 87 -7.70 18.18 -41.36
N ASN A 88 -8.45 17.32 -42.05
CA ASN A 88 -8.49 15.89 -41.75
C ASN A 88 -7.61 15.08 -42.71
N THR A 89 -6.96 14.03 -42.22
CA THR A 89 -6.21 13.05 -43.02
C THR A 89 -6.85 11.67 -42.85
N PHE A 90 -7.57 11.18 -43.85
CA PHE A 90 -8.19 9.85 -43.87
C PHE A 90 -7.55 8.96 -44.95
N LEU A 91 -6.98 7.84 -44.53
CA LEU A 91 -6.31 6.88 -45.41
C LEU A 91 -6.82 5.47 -45.12
N GLY A 92 -7.37 4.79 -46.13
CA GLY A 92 -7.88 3.42 -46.02
C GLY A 92 -9.38 3.29 -46.32
N ASN A 93 -9.84 2.07 -46.58
CA ASN A 93 -11.25 1.83 -46.94
C ASN A 93 -12.20 2.35 -45.84
N ASN A 94 -13.12 3.24 -46.20
CA ASN A 94 -14.13 3.85 -45.34
C ASN A 94 -13.57 4.58 -44.08
N ALA A 95 -12.30 4.99 -44.09
CA ALA A 95 -11.75 5.80 -43.00
C ALA A 95 -12.51 7.14 -42.92
N GLY A 96 -13.02 7.46 -41.72
CA GLY A 96 -13.80 8.69 -41.48
C GLY A 96 -15.08 8.84 -42.30
N GLN A 97 -15.65 7.75 -42.83
CA GLN A 97 -16.75 7.80 -43.81
C GLN A 97 -17.91 8.71 -43.38
N LYS A 98 -18.34 8.65 -42.12
CA LYS A 98 -19.48 9.42 -41.59
C LYS A 98 -19.10 10.78 -40.98
N ASN A 99 -17.85 11.23 -41.13
CA ASN A 99 -17.47 12.57 -40.67
C ASN A 99 -18.27 13.59 -41.43
N THR A 100 -18.99 14.47 -40.74
CA THR A 100 -19.79 15.54 -41.34
C THR A 100 -19.14 16.90 -41.18
N SER A 101 -18.57 17.17 -39.99
CA SER A 101 -18.00 18.48 -39.66
C SER A 101 -16.83 18.42 -38.66
N GLY A 102 -16.37 17.22 -38.29
CA GLY A 102 -15.22 17.05 -37.41
C GLY A 102 -13.93 17.54 -38.07
N LYS A 103 -13.02 18.08 -37.26
CA LYS A 103 -11.80 18.75 -37.75
C LYS A 103 -10.55 18.18 -37.12
N ASN A 104 -9.39 18.41 -37.75
CA ASN A 104 -8.08 18.04 -37.21
C ASN A 104 -7.96 16.55 -36.83
N ASN A 105 -8.58 15.66 -37.60
CA ASN A 105 -8.53 14.22 -37.35
C ASN A 105 -7.57 13.50 -38.30
N ALA A 106 -6.81 12.53 -37.80
CA ALA A 106 -5.99 11.63 -38.60
C ALA A 106 -6.47 10.18 -38.47
N PHE A 107 -7.16 9.64 -39.48
CA PHE A 107 -7.66 8.27 -39.49
C PHE A 107 -6.94 7.44 -40.55
N ILE A 108 -6.13 6.48 -40.12
CA ILE A 108 -5.28 5.67 -40.99
C ILE A 108 -5.56 4.19 -40.74
N GLY A 109 -6.17 3.52 -41.70
CA GLY A 109 -6.56 2.11 -41.62
C GLY A 109 -7.99 1.90 -42.11
N SER A 110 -8.29 0.68 -42.56
CA SER A 110 -9.64 0.32 -42.98
C SER A 110 -10.61 0.44 -41.79
N GLY A 111 -11.69 1.20 -41.95
CA GLY A 111 -12.70 1.44 -40.91
C GLY A 111 -12.27 2.37 -39.76
N ALA A 112 -11.08 2.97 -39.81
CA ALA A 112 -10.61 3.90 -38.77
C ALA A 112 -11.56 5.11 -38.67
N GLY A 113 -12.09 5.37 -37.48
CA GLY A 113 -13.02 6.49 -37.23
C GLY A 113 -14.29 6.48 -38.08
N LEU A 114 -14.73 5.34 -38.60
CA LEU A 114 -15.81 5.23 -39.59
C LEU A 114 -17.07 6.02 -39.19
N ASN A 115 -17.50 5.92 -37.94
CA ASN A 115 -18.72 6.56 -37.44
C ASN A 115 -18.52 7.97 -36.87
N ASN A 116 -17.30 8.54 -36.90
CA ASN A 116 -17.04 9.86 -36.32
C ASN A 116 -17.84 10.89 -37.10
N LYS A 117 -18.77 11.62 -36.47
CA LYS A 117 -19.61 12.64 -37.12
C LYS A 117 -19.01 14.04 -36.93
N THR A 118 -18.80 14.43 -35.67
CA THR A 118 -18.38 15.79 -35.30
C THR A 118 -17.16 15.83 -34.39
N GLY A 119 -16.61 14.68 -33.98
CA GLY A 119 -15.43 14.61 -33.13
C GLY A 119 -14.22 15.25 -33.79
N GLU A 120 -13.38 15.91 -32.99
CA GLU A 120 -12.22 16.67 -33.46
C GLU A 120 -10.93 16.28 -32.72
N GLY A 121 -9.78 16.53 -33.36
CA GLY A 121 -8.47 16.31 -32.74
C GLY A 121 -8.17 14.84 -32.42
N ASN A 122 -8.77 13.90 -33.16
CA ASN A 122 -8.54 12.47 -32.94
C ASN A 122 -7.49 11.90 -33.89
N ALA A 123 -6.65 10.99 -33.41
CA ALA A 123 -5.69 10.25 -34.21
C ALA A 123 -5.95 8.74 -34.07
N PHE A 124 -6.52 8.11 -35.09
CA PHE A 124 -6.86 6.68 -35.11
C PHE A 124 -6.05 5.95 -36.19
N ILE A 125 -5.14 5.08 -35.77
CA ILE A 125 -4.20 4.38 -36.65
C ILE A 125 -4.32 2.88 -36.41
N GLY A 126 -4.89 2.16 -37.38
CA GLY A 126 -5.12 0.72 -37.31
C GLY A 126 -6.48 0.34 -37.90
N ASN A 127 -6.66 -0.94 -38.25
CA ASN A 127 -7.94 -1.41 -38.72
C ASN A 127 -8.99 -1.29 -37.59
N ASN A 128 -10.10 -0.60 -37.89
CA ASN A 128 -11.21 -0.26 -37.00
C ASN A 128 -10.85 0.52 -35.73
N ALA A 129 -9.68 1.18 -35.68
CA ALA A 129 -9.35 2.05 -34.56
C ALA A 129 -10.42 3.15 -34.42
N GLY A 130 -11.03 3.27 -33.24
CA GLY A 130 -12.10 4.24 -32.99
C GLY A 130 -13.34 4.11 -33.87
N LEU A 131 -13.64 2.92 -34.41
CA LEU A 131 -14.71 2.69 -35.40
C LEU A 131 -16.08 3.27 -34.99
N ASN A 132 -16.48 3.15 -33.72
CA ASN A 132 -17.75 3.66 -33.20
C ASN A 132 -17.67 5.08 -32.60
N ASN A 133 -16.55 5.80 -32.72
CA ASN A 133 -16.49 7.18 -32.24
C ASN A 133 -17.56 7.99 -32.96
N THR A 134 -18.38 8.75 -32.26
CA THR A 134 -19.45 9.54 -32.87
C THR A 134 -19.19 11.03 -32.73
N THR A 135 -18.94 11.50 -31.52
CA THR A 135 -18.74 12.93 -31.21
C THR A 135 -17.56 13.17 -30.27
N ALA A 136 -16.80 12.13 -29.92
CA ALA A 136 -15.70 12.27 -28.99
C ALA A 136 -14.48 12.91 -29.64
N SER A 137 -13.73 13.66 -28.83
CA SER A 137 -12.59 14.48 -29.26
C SER A 137 -11.34 14.15 -28.45
N PHE A 138 -10.19 14.50 -29.01
CA PHE A 138 -8.87 14.40 -28.37
C PHE A 138 -8.49 12.98 -27.94
N ASN A 139 -8.82 11.99 -28.78
CA ASN A 139 -8.43 10.60 -28.55
C ASN A 139 -7.30 10.17 -29.50
N LEU A 140 -6.33 9.42 -28.96
CA LEU A 140 -5.24 8.78 -29.71
C LEU A 140 -5.42 7.26 -29.63
N PHE A 141 -5.82 6.60 -30.71
CA PHE A 141 -5.97 5.14 -30.77
C PHE A 141 -5.02 4.56 -31.82
N ILE A 142 -4.06 3.74 -31.40
CA ILE A 142 -3.08 3.10 -32.28
C ILE A 142 -3.12 1.60 -32.06
N GLY A 143 -3.51 0.83 -33.08
CA GLY A 143 -3.61 -0.63 -33.04
C GLY A 143 -4.89 -1.15 -33.69
N ASN A 144 -4.91 -2.44 -34.01
CA ASN A 144 -6.14 -3.08 -34.48
C ASN A 144 -7.20 -3.05 -33.38
N ASP A 145 -8.41 -2.61 -33.73
CA ASP A 145 -9.56 -2.49 -32.83
C ASP A 145 -9.30 -1.64 -31.55
N ALA A 146 -8.27 -0.80 -31.53
CA ALA A 146 -8.01 0.11 -30.41
C ALA A 146 -9.17 1.12 -30.25
N GLY A 147 -9.75 1.19 -29.05
CA GLY A 147 -10.90 2.06 -28.76
C GLY A 147 -12.13 1.80 -29.65
N LYS A 148 -12.29 0.60 -30.22
CA LYS A 148 -13.29 0.28 -31.25
C LYS A 148 -14.70 0.73 -30.89
N THR A 149 -15.13 0.52 -29.65
CA THR A 149 -16.50 0.84 -29.20
C THR A 149 -16.65 2.25 -28.62
N ASN A 150 -15.60 3.07 -28.59
CA ASN A 150 -15.66 4.40 -27.98
C ASN A 150 -16.72 5.24 -28.69
N THR A 151 -17.72 5.76 -28.00
CA THR A 151 -18.81 6.54 -28.62
C THR A 151 -18.66 8.03 -28.33
N THR A 152 -18.49 8.39 -27.06
CA THR A 152 -18.41 9.78 -26.56
C THR A 152 -17.24 10.03 -25.62
N GLY A 153 -16.49 9.00 -25.21
CA GLY A 153 -15.34 9.13 -24.31
C GLY A 153 -14.18 9.94 -24.90
N LYS A 154 -13.68 10.93 -24.16
CA LYS A 154 -12.70 11.92 -24.63
C LYS A 154 -11.35 11.77 -23.92
N ASN A 155 -10.32 12.44 -24.44
CA ASN A 155 -9.02 12.56 -23.78
C ASN A 155 -8.38 11.19 -23.46
N ASN A 156 -8.58 10.19 -24.31
CA ASN A 156 -8.02 8.85 -24.11
C ASN A 156 -6.84 8.59 -25.05
N ALA A 157 -5.83 7.87 -24.56
CA ALA A 157 -4.69 7.41 -25.34
C ALA A 157 -4.57 5.88 -25.26
N PHE A 158 -4.96 5.17 -26.30
CA PHE A 158 -4.90 3.70 -26.39
C PHE A 158 -3.90 3.26 -27.45
N ILE A 159 -2.85 2.55 -27.04
CA ILE A 159 -1.76 2.11 -27.90
C ILE A 159 -1.55 0.61 -27.72
N GLY A 160 -1.93 -0.18 -28.72
CA GLY A 160 -1.87 -1.63 -28.71
C GLY A 160 -3.11 -2.25 -29.36
N SER A 161 -2.96 -3.46 -29.90
CA SER A 161 -4.11 -4.22 -30.41
C SER A 161 -5.11 -4.49 -29.28
N GLY A 162 -6.37 -4.13 -29.47
CA GLY A 162 -7.44 -4.30 -28.47
C GLY A 162 -7.36 -3.37 -27.25
N ALA A 163 -6.43 -2.40 -27.22
CA ALA A 163 -6.33 -1.46 -26.11
C ALA A 163 -7.62 -0.63 -26.00
N GLY A 164 -8.25 -0.62 -24.82
CA GLY A 164 -9.51 0.08 -24.57
C GLY A 164 -10.67 -0.36 -25.47
N PHE A 165 -10.67 -1.59 -25.98
CA PHE A 165 -11.64 -2.09 -26.97
C PHE A 165 -13.10 -1.75 -26.64
N SER A 166 -13.49 -1.97 -25.38
CA SER A 166 -14.86 -1.83 -24.87
C SER A 166 -15.18 -0.42 -24.31
N ASN A 167 -14.26 0.54 -24.41
CA ASN A 167 -14.51 1.90 -23.92
C ASN A 167 -15.74 2.45 -24.63
N THR A 168 -16.71 2.99 -23.90
CA THR A 168 -17.88 3.66 -24.49
C THR A 168 -17.85 5.14 -24.15
N THR A 169 -17.84 5.46 -22.85
CA THR A 169 -17.90 6.83 -22.33
C THR A 169 -16.71 7.21 -21.44
N GLY A 170 -15.79 6.29 -21.17
CA GLY A 170 -14.65 6.54 -20.30
C GLY A 170 -13.76 7.67 -20.82
N GLU A 171 -13.25 8.50 -19.92
CA GLU A 171 -12.46 9.70 -20.21
C GLU A 171 -11.14 9.71 -19.42
N GLY A 172 -10.10 10.29 -20.04
CA GLY A 172 -8.83 10.55 -19.38
C GLY A 172 -8.02 9.27 -19.14
N ASN A 173 -8.21 8.23 -19.94
CA ASN A 173 -7.52 6.96 -19.78
C ASN A 173 -6.30 6.85 -20.69
N ALA A 174 -5.20 6.30 -20.18
CA ALA A 174 -3.98 6.00 -20.94
C ALA A 174 -3.69 4.49 -20.89
N PHE A 175 -3.96 3.77 -21.97
CA PHE A 175 -3.75 2.32 -22.07
C PHE A 175 -2.67 2.00 -23.10
N VAL A 176 -1.59 1.36 -22.69
CA VAL A 176 -0.44 1.04 -23.54
C VAL A 176 -0.11 -0.44 -23.38
N GLY A 177 -0.33 -1.24 -24.42
CA GLY A 177 -0.11 -2.67 -24.44
C GLY A 177 -1.25 -3.42 -25.12
N ASN A 178 -0.98 -4.63 -25.60
CA ASN A 178 -2.03 -5.49 -26.14
C ASN A 178 -3.06 -5.81 -25.05
N ASP A 179 -4.34 -5.56 -25.36
CA ASP A 179 -5.51 -5.73 -24.50
C ASP A 179 -5.45 -4.95 -23.16
N ALA A 180 -4.63 -3.89 -23.07
CA ALA A 180 -4.63 -3.01 -21.90
C ALA A 180 -6.01 -2.33 -21.78
N GLY A 181 -6.66 -2.44 -20.62
CA GLY A 181 -8.00 -1.87 -20.40
C GLY A 181 -9.09 -2.38 -21.34
N PHE A 182 -8.94 -3.59 -21.91
CA PHE A 182 -9.84 -4.13 -22.95
C PHE A 182 -11.33 -4.02 -22.62
N SER A 183 -11.72 -4.29 -21.37
CA SER A 183 -13.12 -4.29 -20.91
C SER A 183 -13.58 -2.97 -20.29
N ASN A 184 -12.77 -1.90 -20.32
CA ASN A 184 -13.14 -0.62 -19.70
C ASN A 184 -14.42 -0.11 -20.35
N LEU A 185 -15.55 -0.07 -19.63
CA LEU A 185 -16.81 0.39 -20.20
C LEU A 185 -16.93 1.91 -20.04
N GLY A 186 -16.69 2.39 -18.83
CA GLY A 186 -16.84 3.79 -18.44
C GLY A 186 -15.89 4.26 -17.34
N GLY A 187 -14.87 3.47 -16.98
CA GLY A 187 -13.85 3.89 -16.02
C GLY A 187 -13.11 5.14 -16.50
N VAL A 188 -12.75 6.02 -15.56
CA VAL A 188 -12.08 7.30 -15.82
C VAL A 188 -10.73 7.41 -15.12
N PHE A 189 -9.83 8.19 -15.71
CA PHE A 189 -8.51 8.52 -15.14
C PHE A 189 -7.64 7.29 -14.82
N ASN A 190 -7.71 6.25 -15.64
CA ASN A 190 -6.88 5.06 -15.46
C ASN A 190 -5.62 5.10 -16.35
N ALA A 191 -4.48 4.67 -15.81
CA ALA A 191 -3.22 4.52 -16.54
C ALA A 191 -2.78 3.05 -16.52
N PHE A 192 -2.94 2.34 -17.63
CA PHE A 192 -2.58 0.91 -17.75
C PHE A 192 -1.45 0.73 -18.75
N VAL A 193 -0.31 0.21 -18.32
CA VAL A 193 0.88 0.02 -19.15
C VAL A 193 1.38 -1.41 -19.01
N GLY A 194 1.28 -2.19 -20.08
CA GLY A 194 1.67 -3.59 -20.13
C GLY A 194 0.63 -4.46 -20.83
N ARG A 195 1.06 -5.63 -21.33
CA ARG A 195 0.13 -6.61 -21.91
C ARG A 195 -0.92 -6.99 -20.86
N ARG A 196 -2.21 -6.80 -21.19
CA ARG A 196 -3.39 -7.10 -20.35
C ARG A 196 -3.42 -6.38 -18.99
N ALA A 197 -2.69 -5.28 -18.83
CA ALA A 197 -2.82 -4.44 -17.64
C ALA A 197 -4.26 -3.91 -17.54
N GLY A 198 -4.91 -4.11 -16.39
CA GLY A 198 -6.30 -3.70 -16.15
C GLY A 198 -7.32 -4.27 -17.14
N ARG A 199 -7.04 -5.43 -17.77
CA ARG A 199 -7.85 -5.97 -18.87
C ARG A 199 -9.34 -6.07 -18.54
N ALA A 200 -9.70 -6.49 -17.33
CA ALA A 200 -11.08 -6.69 -16.91
C ALA A 200 -11.74 -5.44 -16.29
N ASN A 201 -11.04 -4.30 -16.21
CA ASN A 201 -11.59 -3.09 -15.58
C ASN A 201 -12.89 -2.72 -16.29
N THR A 202 -14.01 -2.58 -15.59
CA THR A 202 -15.28 -2.19 -16.20
C THR A 202 -15.64 -0.75 -15.87
N SER A 203 -15.57 -0.40 -14.58
CA SER A 203 -15.90 0.95 -14.07
C SER A 203 -14.97 1.45 -12.97
N GLY A 204 -13.89 0.73 -12.66
CA GLY A 204 -12.86 1.19 -11.74
C GLY A 204 -12.22 2.49 -12.23
N ASN A 205 -11.96 3.42 -11.30
CA ASN A 205 -11.46 4.76 -11.58
C ASN A 205 -10.12 5.01 -10.89
N ALA A 206 -9.35 5.95 -11.44
CA ALA A 206 -8.11 6.44 -10.84
C ALA A 206 -7.09 5.33 -10.50
N ASN A 207 -7.04 4.28 -11.34
CA ASN A 207 -6.10 3.18 -11.16
C ASN A 207 -4.84 3.37 -12.01
N THR A 208 -3.68 3.04 -11.46
CA THR A 208 -2.40 2.98 -12.18
C THR A 208 -1.88 1.55 -12.16
N PHE A 209 -1.91 0.85 -13.28
CA PHE A 209 -1.41 -0.53 -13.41
C PHE A 209 -0.26 -0.59 -14.40
N ILE A 210 0.94 -0.89 -13.94
CA ILE A 210 2.15 -0.92 -14.75
C ILE A 210 2.82 -2.28 -14.60
N GLY A 211 2.81 -3.08 -15.67
CA GLY A 211 3.37 -4.42 -15.68
C GLY A 211 2.52 -5.38 -16.51
N ASN A 212 3.09 -6.52 -16.86
CA ASN A 212 2.33 -7.57 -17.51
C ASN A 212 1.27 -8.13 -16.55
N ASP A 213 0.00 -8.15 -16.98
CA ASP A 213 -1.14 -8.66 -16.22
C ASP A 213 -1.32 -7.97 -14.83
N ALA A 214 -0.76 -6.76 -14.64
CA ALA A 214 -0.99 -5.95 -13.45
C ALA A 214 -2.48 -5.55 -13.35
N GLY A 215 -3.11 -5.83 -12.21
CA GLY A 215 -4.54 -5.56 -11.98
C GLY A 215 -5.48 -6.22 -13.01
N GLN A 216 -5.07 -7.32 -13.64
CA GLN A 216 -5.80 -7.91 -14.77
C GLN A 216 -7.28 -8.16 -14.48
N SER A 217 -7.61 -8.63 -13.28
CA SER A 217 -8.98 -9.00 -12.87
C SER A 217 -9.77 -7.85 -12.24
N ASN A 218 -9.20 -6.64 -12.13
CA ASN A 218 -9.89 -5.51 -11.51
C ASN A 218 -11.18 -5.25 -12.28
N GLN A 219 -12.34 -5.19 -11.62
CA GLN A 219 -13.62 -4.86 -12.26
C GLN A 219 -14.07 -3.47 -11.84
N THR A 220 -14.20 -3.27 -10.52
CA THR A 220 -14.74 -2.02 -9.93
C THR A 220 -13.81 -1.39 -8.89
N GLY A 221 -12.69 -2.04 -8.57
CA GLY A 221 -11.66 -1.48 -7.69
C GLY A 221 -11.15 -0.15 -8.22
N SER A 222 -10.93 0.80 -7.31
CA SER A 222 -10.58 2.19 -7.64
C SER A 222 -9.47 2.68 -6.71
N ASP A 223 -8.77 3.73 -7.14
CA ASP A 223 -7.66 4.35 -6.42
C ASP A 223 -6.49 3.38 -6.14
N ASN A 224 -6.27 2.40 -7.00
CA ASN A 224 -5.18 1.43 -6.84
C ASN A 224 -3.95 1.79 -7.65
N SER A 225 -2.76 1.55 -7.11
CA SER A 225 -1.48 1.69 -7.80
C SER A 225 -0.72 0.37 -7.76
N PHE A 226 -0.72 -0.39 -8.86
CA PHE A 226 -0.04 -1.67 -9.00
C PHE A 226 1.12 -1.57 -9.99
N VAL A 227 2.33 -1.83 -9.54
CA VAL A 227 3.54 -1.75 -10.35
C VAL A 227 4.34 -3.04 -10.20
N GLY A 228 4.48 -3.79 -11.29
CA GLY A 228 5.12 -5.10 -11.33
C GLY A 228 4.30 -6.11 -12.14
N SER A 229 4.97 -7.11 -12.70
CA SER A 229 4.28 -8.22 -13.38
C SER A 229 3.40 -8.96 -12.36
N GLY A 230 2.12 -9.16 -12.67
CA GLY A 230 1.16 -9.84 -11.78
C GLY A 230 0.80 -9.10 -10.48
N ALA A 231 1.24 -7.86 -10.30
CA ALA A 231 0.87 -7.05 -9.13
C ALA A 231 -0.66 -6.87 -9.09
N GLY A 232 -1.28 -7.27 -7.98
CA GLY A 232 -2.74 -7.21 -7.80
C GLY A 232 -3.56 -8.00 -8.84
N LEU A 233 -3.00 -9.05 -9.46
CA LEU A 233 -3.62 -9.75 -10.60
C LEU A 233 -5.08 -10.20 -10.32
N ASN A 234 -5.35 -10.75 -9.13
CA ASN A 234 -6.68 -11.21 -8.73
C ASN A 234 -7.46 -10.18 -7.90
N ASN A 235 -7.03 -8.91 -7.85
CA ASN A 235 -7.86 -7.87 -7.27
C ASN A 235 -9.07 -7.64 -8.17
N ILE A 236 -10.28 -7.78 -7.65
CA ILE A 236 -11.54 -7.59 -8.38
C ILE A 236 -12.23 -6.29 -7.95
N VAL A 237 -12.31 -6.06 -6.63
CA VAL A 237 -13.08 -4.95 -6.03
C VAL A 237 -12.28 -4.07 -5.07
N GLY A 238 -11.09 -4.50 -4.66
CA GLY A 238 -10.32 -3.83 -3.60
C GLY A 238 -9.92 -2.42 -4.01
N LYS A 239 -9.82 -1.51 -3.04
CA LYS A 239 -9.61 -0.08 -3.29
C LYS A 239 -8.45 0.48 -2.49
N LYS A 240 -7.89 1.58 -2.97
CA LYS A 240 -6.85 2.35 -2.25
C LYS A 240 -5.62 1.51 -1.91
N ASN A 241 -5.28 0.55 -2.76
CA ASN A 241 -4.14 -0.33 -2.55
C ASN A 241 -2.92 0.16 -3.32
N THR A 242 -1.74 0.05 -2.72
CA THR A 242 -0.46 0.32 -3.39
C THR A 242 0.40 -0.93 -3.36
N TYR A 243 0.60 -1.56 -4.52
CA TYR A 243 1.40 -2.78 -4.67
C TYR A 243 2.59 -2.50 -5.60
N PHE A 244 3.81 -2.76 -5.13
CA PHE A 244 5.03 -2.56 -5.89
C PHE A 244 5.92 -3.80 -5.80
N GLY A 245 6.08 -4.51 -6.90
CA GLY A 245 6.85 -5.75 -7.00
C GLY A 245 6.14 -6.79 -7.85
N ASN A 246 6.90 -7.75 -8.40
CA ASN A 246 6.30 -8.89 -9.08
C ASN A 246 5.44 -9.69 -8.10
N ASP A 247 4.19 -9.94 -8.47
CA ASP A 247 3.17 -10.65 -7.68
C ASP A 247 2.89 -10.05 -6.29
N ALA A 248 3.22 -8.77 -6.08
CA ALA A 248 2.81 -8.05 -4.87
C ALA A 248 1.27 -7.98 -4.81
N GLY A 249 0.70 -8.40 -3.68
CA GLY A 249 -0.75 -8.43 -3.48
C GLY A 249 -1.52 -9.31 -4.46
N PHE A 250 -0.88 -10.34 -5.04
CA PHE A 250 -1.45 -11.17 -6.12
C PHE A 250 -2.90 -11.60 -5.90
N ASN A 251 -3.27 -12.03 -4.68
CA ASN A 251 -4.63 -12.49 -4.32
C ASN A 251 -5.51 -11.45 -3.62
N SER A 252 -5.02 -10.23 -3.46
CA SER A 252 -5.60 -9.26 -2.51
C SER A 252 -6.80 -8.53 -3.09
N ASN A 253 -7.93 -8.66 -2.41
CA ASN A 253 -9.21 -7.97 -2.62
C ASN A 253 -9.60 -7.05 -1.45
N GLY A 254 -8.75 -6.93 -0.43
CA GLY A 254 -8.96 -5.98 0.66
C GLY A 254 -8.62 -4.55 0.28
N ASP A 255 -8.89 -3.63 1.20
CA ASP A 255 -8.72 -2.18 0.99
C ASP A 255 -7.55 -1.61 1.78
N ASN A 256 -7.02 -0.48 1.32
CA ASN A 256 -6.01 0.32 2.04
C ASN A 256 -4.73 -0.47 2.39
N ASN A 257 -4.31 -1.40 1.53
CA ASN A 257 -3.09 -2.16 1.75
C ASN A 257 -1.89 -1.56 1.02
N SER A 258 -0.71 -1.66 1.65
CA SER A 258 0.57 -1.17 1.13
C SER A 258 1.59 -2.30 1.07
N PHE A 259 1.81 -2.87 -0.11
CA PHE A 259 2.70 -4.02 -0.30
C PHE A 259 3.87 -3.67 -1.22
N PHE A 260 5.10 -3.79 -0.72
CA PHE A 260 6.32 -3.38 -1.40
C PHE A 260 7.35 -4.50 -1.32
N GLY A 261 7.69 -5.10 -2.46
CA GLY A 261 8.58 -6.24 -2.59
C GLY A 261 7.99 -7.32 -3.48
N ILE A 262 8.86 -8.14 -4.08
CA ILE A 262 8.42 -9.31 -4.85
C ILE A 262 7.65 -10.25 -3.90
N GLN A 263 6.47 -10.66 -4.33
CA GLN A 263 5.51 -11.49 -3.58
C GLN A 263 5.01 -10.89 -2.26
N ALA A 264 5.28 -9.62 -1.95
CA ALA A 264 4.81 -9.00 -0.71
C ALA A 264 3.27 -9.05 -0.61
N GLY A 265 2.74 -9.59 0.48
CA GLY A 265 1.30 -9.71 0.72
C GLY A 265 0.55 -10.57 -0.30
N SER A 266 1.22 -11.46 -1.05
CA SER A 266 0.59 -12.32 -2.06
C SER A 266 -0.43 -13.31 -1.48
N THR A 267 -0.31 -13.64 -0.18
CA THR A 267 -1.26 -14.48 0.56
C THR A 267 -2.47 -13.71 1.11
N ASN A 268 -2.45 -12.37 1.05
CA ASN A 268 -3.58 -11.55 1.49
C ASN A 268 -4.77 -11.77 0.55
N THR A 269 -5.95 -12.07 1.11
CA THR A 269 -7.19 -12.28 0.33
C THR A 269 -8.18 -11.14 0.56
N THR A 270 -8.66 -10.93 1.78
CA THR A 270 -9.61 -9.84 2.12
C THR A 270 -9.12 -8.93 3.26
N GLY A 271 -7.93 -9.21 3.78
CA GLY A 271 -7.29 -8.40 4.79
C GLY A 271 -7.09 -6.96 4.32
N SER A 272 -7.33 -6.00 5.21
CA SER A 272 -7.31 -4.57 4.90
C SER A 272 -6.43 -3.80 5.88
N ASN A 273 -5.97 -2.62 5.49
CA ASN A 273 -5.08 -1.77 6.28
C ASN A 273 -3.74 -2.46 6.64
N ASN A 274 -3.26 -3.37 5.79
CA ASN A 274 -2.03 -4.11 6.02
C ASN A 274 -0.85 -3.46 5.31
N THR A 275 0.34 -3.55 5.92
CA THR A 275 1.60 -3.09 5.32
C THR A 275 2.60 -4.24 5.26
N MET A 276 3.07 -4.59 4.06
CA MET A 276 4.04 -5.66 3.85
C MET A 276 5.23 -5.07 3.09
N LEU A 277 6.40 -4.99 3.71
CA LEU A 277 7.57 -4.35 3.14
C LEU A 277 8.76 -5.32 3.15
N GLY A 278 9.09 -5.91 2.00
CA GLY A 278 10.20 -6.83 1.83
C GLY A 278 9.91 -7.94 0.81
N PHE A 279 10.97 -8.60 0.32
CA PHE A 279 10.81 -9.83 -0.44
C PHE A 279 10.03 -10.85 0.39
N ASN A 280 8.92 -11.36 -0.15
CA ASN A 280 8.10 -12.38 0.49
C ASN A 280 7.67 -12.03 1.94
N SER A 281 7.45 -10.74 2.25
CA SER A 281 6.81 -10.36 3.52
C SER A 281 5.31 -10.67 3.45
N GLN A 282 4.75 -11.40 4.43
CA GLN A 282 3.38 -11.92 4.34
C GLN A 282 2.56 -11.74 5.62
N PRO A 283 1.22 -11.58 5.52
CA PRO A 283 0.34 -12.03 6.57
C PRO A 283 0.23 -13.57 6.53
N THR A 284 0.23 -14.23 7.69
CA THR A 284 0.06 -15.70 7.72
C THR A 284 -1.40 -16.14 7.47
N SER A 285 -2.35 -15.21 7.56
CA SER A 285 -3.75 -15.39 7.21
C SER A 285 -4.18 -14.30 6.22
N GLY A 286 -4.97 -14.66 5.21
CA GLY A 286 -5.42 -13.72 4.19
C GLY A 286 -6.40 -12.65 4.66
N THR A 287 -6.86 -12.71 5.91
CA THR A 287 -7.95 -11.85 6.45
C THR A 287 -7.50 -10.86 7.52
N LEU A 288 -6.19 -10.80 7.82
CA LEU A 288 -5.65 -9.93 8.87
C LEU A 288 -5.96 -8.45 8.63
N GLN A 289 -6.04 -7.69 9.71
CA GLN A 289 -6.34 -6.26 9.70
C GLN A 289 -5.27 -5.51 10.47
N ASN A 290 -4.85 -4.33 9.98
CA ASN A 290 -3.84 -3.51 10.66
C ASN A 290 -2.56 -4.32 10.98
N ALA A 291 -2.17 -5.21 10.07
CA ALA A 291 -1.02 -6.08 10.24
C ALA A 291 0.16 -5.54 9.43
N VAL A 292 1.32 -5.46 10.08
CA VAL A 292 2.53 -4.93 9.48
C VAL A 292 3.65 -5.96 9.56
N ALA A 293 4.28 -6.28 8.43
CA ALA A 293 5.49 -7.08 8.37
C ALA A 293 6.57 -6.34 7.56
N ILE A 294 7.72 -6.08 8.17
CA ILE A 294 8.82 -5.34 7.56
C ILE A 294 10.09 -6.19 7.59
N GLY A 295 10.70 -6.44 6.43
CA GLY A 295 11.88 -7.28 6.25
C GLY A 295 11.63 -8.40 5.23
N ALA A 296 12.71 -8.91 4.63
CA ALA A 296 12.63 -10.09 3.79
C ALA A 296 12.13 -11.29 4.61
N ASN A 297 11.14 -12.02 4.09
CA ASN A 297 10.45 -13.13 4.75
C ASN A 297 9.78 -12.79 6.10
N ALA A 298 9.60 -11.50 6.43
CA ALA A 298 8.87 -11.11 7.62
C ALA A 298 7.42 -11.60 7.55
N THR A 299 6.93 -12.27 8.59
CA THR A 299 5.54 -12.74 8.64
C THR A 299 4.81 -12.25 9.87
N VAL A 300 3.58 -11.77 9.70
CA VAL A 300 2.71 -11.30 10.78
C VAL A 300 1.50 -12.21 10.93
N ALA A 301 1.29 -12.71 12.15
CA ALA A 301 0.32 -13.78 12.40
C ALA A 301 -0.99 -13.33 13.05
N ARG A 302 -1.14 -12.04 13.34
CA ARG A 302 -2.34 -11.49 13.98
C ARG A 302 -2.62 -10.06 13.53
N SER A 303 -3.87 -9.66 13.63
CA SER A 303 -4.30 -8.28 13.43
C SER A 303 -3.74 -7.36 14.53
N HIS A 304 -3.59 -6.08 14.18
CA HIS A 304 -3.11 -5.02 15.09
C HIS A 304 -1.70 -5.30 15.64
N ALA A 305 -0.80 -5.77 14.78
CA ALA A 305 0.56 -6.11 15.17
C ALA A 305 1.57 -5.67 14.11
N ILE A 306 2.78 -5.38 14.58
CA ILE A 306 3.95 -5.09 13.75
C ILE A 306 5.00 -6.15 14.03
N VAL A 307 5.52 -6.76 12.97
CA VAL A 307 6.67 -7.66 12.98
C VAL A 307 7.80 -7.00 12.19
N LEU A 308 8.97 -6.89 12.82
CA LEU A 308 10.19 -6.35 12.23
C LEU A 308 11.19 -7.51 12.11
N GLY A 309 11.43 -7.98 10.89
CA GLY A 309 12.31 -9.11 10.59
C GLY A 309 11.59 -10.44 10.35
N ASP A 310 12.35 -11.43 9.87
CA ASP A 310 11.90 -12.81 9.69
C ASP A 310 11.81 -13.53 11.05
N PRO A 311 10.61 -13.92 11.52
CA PRO A 311 10.45 -14.58 12.82
C PRO A 311 11.03 -15.99 12.88
N THR A 312 11.40 -16.58 11.73
CA THR A 312 12.03 -17.90 11.65
C THR A 312 13.56 -17.82 11.68
N ASN A 313 14.14 -16.63 11.53
CA ASN A 313 15.58 -16.40 11.54
C ASN A 313 16.01 -15.64 12.80
N THR A 314 16.67 -16.34 13.72
CA THR A 314 17.15 -15.77 15.00
C THR A 314 18.31 -14.79 14.86
N SER A 315 18.90 -14.66 13.67
CA SER A 315 20.00 -13.73 13.41
C SER A 315 19.53 -12.33 12.99
N VAL A 316 18.23 -12.14 12.75
CA VAL A 316 17.69 -10.83 12.39
C VAL A 316 17.68 -9.93 13.63
N ALA A 317 18.28 -8.75 13.51
CA ALA A 317 18.38 -7.77 14.58
C ALA A 317 17.71 -6.43 14.19
N VAL A 318 17.03 -5.82 15.15
CA VAL A 318 16.34 -4.53 15.01
C VAL A 318 17.12 -3.46 15.76
N GLY A 319 17.66 -2.50 15.02
CA GLY A 319 18.33 -1.32 15.58
C GLY A 319 17.38 -0.11 15.65
N ILE A 320 17.28 0.53 16.82
CA ILE A 320 16.63 1.84 16.98
C ILE A 320 17.71 2.84 17.38
N GLY A 321 18.07 3.72 16.44
CA GLY A 321 19.13 4.71 16.65
C GLY A 321 20.55 4.16 16.52
N THR A 322 20.72 2.91 16.06
CA THR A 322 22.00 2.25 15.73
C THR A 322 21.89 1.59 14.35
N ASP A 323 22.97 1.60 13.57
CA ASP A 323 23.07 0.95 12.25
C ASP A 323 23.66 -0.47 12.32
N SER A 324 24.23 -0.85 13.48
CA SER A 324 24.96 -2.09 13.69
C SER A 324 24.50 -2.77 14.99
N PRO A 325 23.22 -3.16 15.12
CA PRO A 325 22.68 -3.73 16.35
C PRO A 325 23.45 -5.00 16.74
N GLN A 326 23.94 -5.06 17.98
CA GLN A 326 24.68 -6.22 18.50
C GLN A 326 23.77 -7.27 19.17
N PHE A 327 22.50 -6.93 19.33
CA PHE A 327 21.47 -7.76 19.95
C PHE A 327 20.22 -7.80 19.07
N PRO A 328 19.32 -8.81 19.24
CA PRO A 328 18.09 -8.90 18.46
C PRO A 328 17.22 -7.63 18.50
N LEU A 329 17.24 -6.90 19.61
CA LEU A 329 16.73 -5.54 19.71
C LEU A 329 17.79 -4.67 20.40
N ASP A 330 18.30 -3.67 19.70
CA ASP A 330 19.32 -2.75 20.19
C ASP A 330 18.82 -1.30 20.07
N VAL A 331 18.70 -0.60 21.20
CA VAL A 331 18.13 0.74 21.28
C VAL A 331 19.18 1.70 21.84
N ARG A 332 19.66 2.62 21.00
CA ARG A 332 20.54 3.71 21.43
C ARG A 332 19.69 4.90 21.88
N GLY A 333 19.38 4.98 23.18
CA GLY A 333 18.63 6.08 23.77
C GLY A 333 17.77 5.66 24.97
N ILE A 334 16.81 6.51 25.34
CA ILE A 334 15.87 6.26 26.44
C ILE A 334 14.54 5.75 25.88
N ILE A 335 14.02 4.65 26.43
CA ILE A 335 12.66 4.16 26.16
C ILE A 335 11.70 4.82 27.17
N ASN A 336 10.90 5.78 26.70
CA ASN A 336 9.90 6.47 27.53
C ASN A 336 8.52 5.78 27.41
N LEU A 337 7.97 5.31 28.53
CA LEU A 337 6.65 4.67 28.60
C LEU A 337 5.64 5.64 29.23
N ARG A 338 4.51 5.89 28.56
CA ARG A 338 3.44 6.79 29.03
C ARG A 338 2.09 6.07 29.11
N ASN A 339 1.11 6.67 29.79
CA ASN A 339 -0.28 6.19 29.84
C ASN A 339 -0.41 4.71 30.28
N ASN A 340 0.24 4.35 31.38
CA ASN A 340 0.32 2.97 31.89
C ASN A 340 1.08 1.98 30.98
N GLY A 341 1.97 2.47 30.10
CA GLY A 341 2.90 1.62 29.35
C GLY A 341 3.82 0.83 30.28
N ARG A 342 4.03 -0.46 29.98
CA ARG A 342 4.85 -1.38 30.77
C ARG A 342 5.72 -2.22 29.84
N ILE A 343 6.91 -2.62 30.32
CA ILE A 343 7.72 -3.65 29.69
C ILE A 343 7.57 -4.93 30.51
N LYS A 344 7.20 -6.03 29.84
CA LYS A 344 7.17 -7.36 30.44
C LYS A 344 8.39 -8.13 29.95
N PHE A 345 9.25 -8.51 30.89
CA PHE A 345 10.32 -9.46 30.61
C PHE A 345 9.83 -10.87 30.93
N ALA A 346 9.87 -11.76 29.94
CA ALA A 346 9.66 -13.19 30.13
C ALA A 346 11.02 -13.88 29.93
N HIS A 347 11.37 -14.83 30.80
CA HIS A 347 12.64 -15.58 30.72
C HIS A 347 13.91 -14.71 30.85
N LEU A 348 14.06 -14.04 32.00
CA LEU A 348 15.28 -13.29 32.37
C LEU A 348 16.43 -14.24 32.79
N SER A 349 16.93 -15.08 31.89
CA SER A 349 18.15 -15.84 32.11
C SER A 349 19.25 -15.37 31.17
N ASN A 350 20.43 -15.06 31.72
CA ASN A 350 21.63 -14.83 30.93
C ASN A 350 22.46 -16.13 30.94
N PRO A 351 22.36 -16.99 29.92
CA PRO A 351 23.10 -18.26 29.88
C PRO A 351 24.63 -18.06 29.79
N LEU A 352 25.10 -16.86 29.43
CA LEU A 352 26.52 -16.51 29.35
C LEU A 352 27.07 -16.00 30.70
N PHE A 353 26.21 -15.70 31.68
CA PHE A 353 26.67 -15.27 33.00
C PHE A 353 27.00 -16.48 33.87
N GLN A 354 28.30 -16.72 34.10
CA GLN A 354 28.80 -17.84 34.92
C GLN A 354 28.97 -17.50 36.41
N GLY A 355 28.38 -16.39 36.88
CA GLY A 355 28.48 -15.93 38.27
C GLY A 355 27.22 -16.14 39.10
N THR A 356 27.28 -15.84 40.40
CA THR A 356 26.10 -15.60 41.23
C THR A 356 25.93 -14.09 41.40
N THR A 357 24.72 -13.58 41.19
CA THR A 357 24.39 -12.18 41.49
C THR A 357 23.35 -12.14 42.60
N ASP A 358 23.54 -11.21 43.55
CA ASP A 358 22.51 -10.89 44.53
C ASP A 358 21.59 -9.75 44.10
N GLN A 359 21.80 -9.24 42.89
CA GLN A 359 21.12 -8.07 42.39
C GLN A 359 19.77 -8.40 41.74
N PHE A 360 18.78 -7.55 41.96
CA PHE A 360 17.47 -7.60 41.30
C PHE A 360 16.99 -6.19 40.95
N LEU A 361 16.13 -6.06 39.94
CA LEU A 361 15.50 -4.78 39.61
C LEU A 361 14.31 -4.55 40.55
N THR A 362 14.26 -3.40 41.20
CA THR A 362 13.12 -2.93 42.00
C THR A 362 12.69 -1.54 41.53
N VAL A 363 11.59 -1.02 42.07
CA VAL A 363 11.18 0.38 41.88
C VAL A 363 11.39 1.17 43.16
N ASN A 364 11.92 2.39 43.06
CA ASN A 364 12.02 3.32 44.19
C ASN A 364 10.66 4.01 44.45
N GLU A 365 10.61 4.86 45.47
CA GLU A 365 9.42 5.64 45.84
C GLU A 365 8.98 6.65 44.75
N GLN A 366 9.87 7.00 43.81
CA GLN A 366 9.58 7.80 42.62
C GLN A 366 9.08 6.96 41.42
N GLY A 367 9.02 5.63 41.55
CA GLY A 367 8.60 4.70 40.49
C GLY A 367 9.69 4.39 39.46
N GLU A 368 10.93 4.77 39.71
CA GLU A 368 12.07 4.52 38.82
C GLU A 368 12.60 3.11 39.03
N THR A 369 12.99 2.43 37.95
CA THR A 369 13.64 1.11 38.05
C THR A 369 15.08 1.26 38.54
N VAL A 370 15.39 0.67 39.69
CA VAL A 370 16.72 0.71 40.33
C VAL A 370 17.22 -0.72 40.60
N LEU A 371 18.53 -0.86 40.73
CA LEU A 371 19.18 -2.13 41.04
C LEU A 371 19.32 -2.29 42.57
N ALA A 372 18.66 -3.28 43.15
CA ALA A 372 18.72 -3.64 44.57
C ALA A 372 19.50 -4.95 44.78
N ARG A 373 19.79 -5.30 46.05
CA ARG A 373 20.46 -6.56 46.44
C ARG A 373 19.66 -7.28 47.53
N HIS A 374 19.60 -8.61 47.50
CA HIS A 374 18.81 -9.41 48.46
C HIS A 374 19.58 -9.89 49.70
N ARG A 375 20.91 -9.73 49.73
CA ARG A 375 21.73 -10.15 50.89
C ARG A 375 21.78 -9.05 51.93
N LEU A 376 21.41 -9.40 53.16
CA LEU A 376 21.58 -8.56 54.33
C LEU A 376 23.09 -8.32 54.55
N ARG A 377 23.51 -7.06 54.45
CA ARG A 377 24.86 -6.61 54.75
C ARG A 377 24.76 -5.45 55.74
N ILE A 378 25.51 -5.54 56.82
CA ILE A 378 25.78 -4.43 57.72
C ILE A 378 27.01 -3.67 57.21
N ASP A 379 27.02 -2.36 57.36
CA ASP A 379 28.14 -1.51 56.93
C ASP A 379 29.28 -1.53 57.96
N ASN A 380 28.96 -1.84 59.22
CA ASN A 380 29.90 -1.86 60.33
C ASN A 380 29.49 -2.94 61.35
N VAL A 381 30.48 -3.63 61.92
CA VAL A 381 30.29 -4.62 63.00
C VAL A 381 29.48 -4.05 64.18
N ASN A 382 29.61 -2.76 64.47
CA ASN A 382 28.84 -2.07 65.53
C ASN A 382 27.33 -1.98 65.25
N GLN A 383 26.90 -2.23 64.00
CA GLN A 383 25.50 -2.33 63.63
C GLN A 383 24.93 -3.73 63.84
N TRP A 384 25.77 -4.73 64.18
CA TRP A 384 25.33 -6.06 64.56
C TRP A 384 25.09 -6.17 66.06
N SER A 385 24.31 -7.17 66.45
CA SER A 385 23.80 -7.32 67.79
C SER A 385 24.85 -7.69 68.84
N ASP A 386 25.92 -8.38 68.47
CA ASP A 386 26.92 -8.98 69.39
C ASP A 386 27.46 -8.01 70.48
N LYS A 387 27.34 -6.70 70.27
CA LYS A 387 27.59 -5.65 71.28
C LYS A 387 26.83 -5.87 72.60
N VAL A 388 25.67 -6.54 72.62
CA VAL A 388 24.86 -6.77 73.83
C VAL A 388 25.59 -7.60 74.87
N PHE A 389 26.48 -8.50 74.42
CA PHE A 389 27.30 -9.33 75.32
C PHE A 389 28.61 -8.66 75.77
N SER A 390 28.87 -7.43 75.36
CA SER A 390 30.05 -6.69 75.81
C SER A 390 29.97 -6.37 77.30
N PRO A 391 31.08 -6.46 78.08
CA PRO A 391 31.12 -6.01 79.46
C PRO A 391 30.75 -4.53 79.66
N THR A 392 30.86 -3.72 78.60
CA THR A 392 30.51 -2.28 78.61
C THR A 392 29.07 -2.01 78.20
N TYR A 393 28.29 -3.03 77.82
CA TYR A 393 26.90 -2.86 77.42
C TYR A 393 26.01 -2.60 78.64
N HIS A 394 25.27 -1.49 78.59
CA HIS A 394 24.35 -1.13 79.66
C HIS A 394 22.97 -1.74 79.40
N LEU A 395 22.74 -2.93 79.93
CA LEU A 395 21.41 -3.55 79.91
C LEU A 395 20.47 -2.80 80.87
N LEU A 396 19.39 -2.22 80.33
CA LEU A 396 18.34 -1.58 81.12
C LEU A 396 17.76 -2.56 82.15
N SER A 397 17.31 -2.10 83.31
CA SER A 397 16.59 -2.99 84.23
C SER A 397 15.20 -3.32 83.67
N LEU A 398 14.62 -4.48 84.02
CA LEU A 398 13.25 -4.81 83.59
C LEU A 398 12.22 -3.76 84.05
N GLY A 399 12.43 -3.12 85.20
CA GLY A 399 11.57 -2.04 85.68
C GLY A 399 11.69 -0.76 84.84
N ASP A 400 12.88 -0.46 84.31
CA ASP A 400 13.06 0.68 83.40
C ASP A 400 12.50 0.38 82.00
N VAL A 401 12.63 -0.87 81.53
CA VAL A 401 11.98 -1.32 80.29
C VAL A 401 10.46 -1.25 80.41
N GLU A 402 9.88 -1.73 81.51
CA GLU A 402 8.44 -1.64 81.80
C GLU A 402 7.97 -0.17 81.78
N ARG A 403 8.70 0.72 82.46
CA ARG A 403 8.39 2.16 82.46
C ARG A 403 8.45 2.75 81.05
N TYR A 404 9.46 2.39 80.25
CA TYR A 404 9.60 2.86 78.89
C TYR A 404 8.43 2.40 78.01
N VAL A 405 8.09 1.11 78.06
CA VAL A 405 6.98 0.52 77.31
C VAL A 405 5.65 1.15 77.74
N GLY A 406 5.45 1.39 79.04
CA GLY A 406 4.25 2.04 79.56
C GLY A 406 4.03 3.46 79.01
N VAL A 407 5.11 4.20 78.71
CA VAL A 407 5.04 5.56 78.15
C VAL A 407 4.99 5.57 76.63
N HIS A 408 5.78 4.73 75.95
CA HIS A 408 6.00 4.81 74.50
C HIS A 408 5.24 3.75 73.70
N GLY A 409 4.76 2.67 74.34
CA GLY A 409 4.01 1.60 73.68
C GLY A 409 4.84 0.66 72.79
N HIS A 410 6.18 0.75 72.85
CA HIS A 410 7.10 -0.12 72.12
C HIS A 410 8.42 -0.28 72.90
N LEU A 411 9.25 -1.26 72.49
CA LEU A 411 10.56 -1.48 73.11
C LEU A 411 11.54 -0.35 72.78
N PRO A 412 12.52 -0.05 73.65
CA PRO A 412 13.60 0.89 73.37
C PRO A 412 14.31 0.55 72.04
N ASN A 413 14.69 1.54 71.25
CA ASN A 413 15.36 1.40 69.93
C ASN A 413 14.56 0.69 68.82
N VAL A 414 13.39 0.14 69.12
CA VAL A 414 12.44 -0.37 68.10
C VAL A 414 11.53 0.80 67.69
N PRO A 415 11.39 1.11 66.39
CA PRO A 415 10.54 2.22 65.94
C PRO A 415 9.07 1.99 66.29
N SER A 416 8.33 3.06 66.55
CA SER A 416 6.89 2.96 66.83
C SER A 416 6.12 2.57 65.57
N ALA A 417 4.92 1.98 65.74
CA ALA A 417 4.06 1.65 64.60
C ALA A 417 3.72 2.90 63.75
N GLN A 418 3.59 4.07 64.37
CA GLN A 418 3.32 5.32 63.66
C GLN A 418 4.52 5.78 62.81
N ASP A 419 5.74 5.58 63.30
CA ASP A 419 6.96 5.92 62.56
C ASP A 419 7.14 5.00 61.36
N VAL A 420 6.90 3.69 61.54
CA VAL A 420 6.99 2.71 60.46
C VAL A 420 5.99 3.02 59.34
N VAL A 421 4.76 3.44 59.65
CA VAL A 421 3.76 3.83 58.64
C VAL A 421 4.19 5.09 57.86
N LYS A 422 4.84 6.04 58.52
CA LYS A 422 5.22 7.33 57.89
C LYS A 422 6.52 7.25 57.10
N GLN A 423 7.51 6.51 57.60
CA GLN A 423 8.90 6.57 57.11
C GLN A 423 9.38 5.24 56.53
N GLY A 424 8.60 4.16 56.67
CA GLY A 424 9.09 2.81 56.39
C GLY A 424 10.13 2.36 57.41
N VAL A 425 10.68 1.16 57.22
CA VAL A 425 11.80 0.66 58.02
C VAL A 425 12.82 -0.03 57.11
N ASP A 426 14.09 0.25 57.32
CA ASP A 426 15.17 -0.47 56.67
C ASP A 426 15.20 -1.92 57.19
N LEU A 427 15.05 -2.89 56.28
CA LEU A 427 14.97 -4.32 56.62
C LEU A 427 16.25 -4.85 57.26
N VAL A 428 17.43 -4.36 56.85
CA VAL A 428 18.72 -4.77 57.42
C VAL A 428 18.82 -4.26 58.85
N ARG A 429 18.53 -2.97 59.05
CA ARG A 429 18.57 -2.33 60.36
C ARG A 429 17.54 -2.94 61.31
N MET A 430 16.33 -3.22 60.83
CA MET A 430 15.28 -3.85 61.64
C MET A 430 15.67 -5.25 62.09
N ASN A 431 16.22 -6.07 61.18
CA ASN A 431 16.71 -7.41 61.55
C ASN A 431 17.84 -7.36 62.58
N ALA A 432 18.74 -6.38 62.47
CA ALA A 432 19.80 -6.17 63.47
C ALA A 432 19.23 -5.73 64.83
N THR A 433 18.29 -4.78 64.85
CA THR A 433 17.61 -4.35 66.08
C THR A 433 16.80 -5.49 66.73
N LEU A 434 16.13 -6.33 65.92
CA LEU A 434 15.40 -7.50 66.44
C LEU A 434 16.35 -8.51 67.09
N LEU A 435 17.52 -8.76 66.49
CA LEU A 435 18.55 -9.60 67.08
C LEU A 435 19.06 -9.00 68.42
N GLU A 436 19.26 -7.67 68.47
CA GLU A 436 19.59 -6.95 69.71
C GLU A 436 18.58 -7.21 70.82
N LYS A 437 17.29 -7.22 70.50
CA LYS A 437 16.23 -7.52 71.49
C LYS A 437 16.19 -8.98 71.90
N VAL A 438 16.51 -9.91 71.01
CA VAL A 438 16.64 -11.33 71.35
C VAL A 438 17.82 -11.56 72.31
N GLU A 439 18.95 -10.87 72.10
CA GLU A 439 20.11 -10.98 72.98
C GLU A 439 19.87 -10.33 74.35
N GLU A 440 19.22 -9.15 74.40
CA GLU A 440 18.79 -8.52 75.66
C GLU A 440 17.85 -9.45 76.45
N LEU A 441 16.85 -10.04 75.77
CA LEU A 441 15.94 -11.00 76.37
C LEU A 441 16.67 -12.23 76.93
N THR A 442 17.69 -12.71 76.22
CA THR A 442 18.53 -13.83 76.66
C THR A 442 19.27 -13.48 77.96
N LEU A 443 19.81 -12.26 78.08
CA LEU A 443 20.45 -11.80 79.32
C LEU A 443 19.44 -11.70 80.48
N TYR A 444 18.23 -11.20 80.24
CA TYR A 444 17.18 -11.19 81.26
C TYR A 444 16.80 -12.61 81.70
N SER A 445 16.65 -13.56 80.77
CA SER A 445 16.38 -14.96 81.11
C SER A 445 17.49 -15.60 81.93
N ILE A 446 18.77 -15.32 81.63
CA ILE A 446 19.90 -15.79 82.44
C ILE A 446 19.85 -15.19 83.85
N GLN A 447 19.55 -13.89 83.98
CA GLN A 447 19.40 -13.24 85.30
C GLN A 447 18.23 -13.84 86.09
N GLN A 448 17.11 -14.11 85.42
CA GLN A 448 15.93 -14.73 86.01
C GLN A 448 16.22 -16.16 86.48
N GLN A 449 16.91 -16.97 85.68
CA GLN A 449 17.31 -18.33 86.07
C GLN A 449 18.23 -18.31 87.29
N LYS A 450 19.25 -17.44 87.32
CA LYS A 450 20.11 -17.26 88.50
C LYS A 450 19.32 -16.90 89.75
N ARG A 451 18.28 -16.07 89.62
CA ARG A 451 17.41 -15.70 90.74
C ARG A 451 16.55 -16.88 91.20
N ILE A 452 16.03 -17.69 90.28
CA ILE A 452 15.29 -18.92 90.59
C ILE A 452 16.20 -19.87 91.36
N ASP A 453 17.42 -20.14 90.87
CA ASP A 453 18.38 -21.03 91.54
C ASP A 453 18.70 -20.54 92.98
N GLN A 454 18.87 -19.23 93.17
CA GLN A 454 19.06 -18.63 94.50
C GLN A 454 17.84 -18.80 95.41
N LEU A 455 16.63 -18.63 94.86
CA LEU A 455 15.39 -18.82 95.62
C LEU A 455 15.19 -20.28 95.99
N GLU A 456 15.49 -21.22 95.09
CA GLU A 456 15.44 -22.67 95.36
C GLU A 456 16.44 -23.07 96.46
N GLN A 457 17.66 -22.54 96.43
CA GLN A 457 18.63 -22.73 97.50
C GLN A 457 18.13 -22.17 98.84
N LEU A 458 17.55 -20.98 98.84
CA LEU A 458 16.98 -20.36 100.05
C LEU A 458 15.83 -21.20 100.61
N VAL A 459 14.92 -21.68 99.75
CA VAL A 459 13.82 -22.56 100.13
C VAL A 459 14.35 -23.87 100.74
N LYS A 460 15.37 -24.47 100.13
CA LYS A 460 16.02 -25.67 100.67
C LYS A 460 16.60 -25.43 102.07
N GLN A 461 17.31 -24.31 102.27
CA GLN A 461 17.87 -23.93 103.57
C GLN A 461 16.79 -23.64 104.62
N LEU A 462 15.63 -23.13 104.22
CA LEU A 462 14.50 -22.89 105.13
C LEU A 462 13.76 -24.18 105.51
N LEU A 463 13.71 -25.17 104.60
CA LEU A 463 13.11 -26.48 104.85
C LEU A 463 13.99 -27.38 105.74
N GLU A 464 15.32 -27.24 105.68
CA GLU A 464 16.28 -27.96 106.54
C GLU A 464 16.38 -27.40 107.97
N LYS A 465 15.76 -26.23 108.25
CA LYS A 465 15.72 -25.58 109.59
C LYS A 465 14.42 -25.83 110.37
N LYS A 466 13.54 -26.69 109.89
CA LYS A 466 12.39 -27.26 110.62
C LYS A 466 12.67 -28.72 110.92
#